data_AF-A0A7U8GSX3-F1
#
_entry.id   AF-A0A7U8GSX3-F1
#
_cell.length_a   1.000
_cell.length_b   1.000
_cell.length_c   1.000
_cell.angle_alpha   90.00
_cell.angle_beta   90.00
_cell.angle_gamma   90.00
#
_symmetry.space_group_name_H-M   'P 1'
#
loop_
_entity.id
_entity.type
_entity.pdbx_description
1 polymer ?
#
loop_
_entity_poly.entity_id
_entity_poly.type
_entity_poly.pdbx_seq_one_letter_code
_entity_poly.pdbx_strand_id
1 'polypeptide(L)' 'MDIIFLLIPIAIVLAGFAIWAFFWSVNNGQYDDLESPAHSILYDDDEDLIPEDARVKPDNKQDD' A
#
# COMPACT_ATOMS: atom_id res chain seq x y z
N MET A 1 14.01 -38.46 21.72
CA MET A 1 13.08 -38.32 20.57
C MET A 1 11.83 -37.53 20.95
N ASP A 2 11.78 -36.98 22.16
CA ASP A 2 10.57 -36.39 22.75
C ASP A 2 10.30 -34.96 22.28
N ILE A 3 11.36 -34.23 21.89
CA ILE A 3 11.26 -32.86 21.38
C ILE A 3 10.45 -32.78 20.08
N ILE A 4 10.42 -33.85 19.29
CA ILE A 4 9.66 -33.90 18.04
C ILE A 4 8.17 -33.71 18.30
N PHE A 5 7.65 -34.25 19.41
CA PHE A 5 6.25 -34.07 19.81
C PHE A 5 5.92 -32.63 20.23
N LEU A 6 6.91 -31.83 20.61
CA LEU A 6 6.75 -30.39 20.87
C LEU A 6 6.88 -29.57 19.58
N LEU A 7 7.85 -29.92 18.72
CA LEU A 7 8.15 -29.15 17.51
C LEU A 7 7.09 -29.31 16.42
N ILE A 8 6.49 -30.48 16.25
CA ILE A 8 5.45 -30.70 15.22
C ILE A 8 4.23 -29.79 15.45
N PRO A 9 3.61 -29.73 16.66
CA PRO A 9 2.50 -28.82 16.91
C PRO A 9 2.87 -27.34 16.73
N ILE A 10 4.06 -26.94 17.20
CA ILE A 10 4.54 -25.56 17.03
C ILE A 10 4.66 -25.21 15.54
N ALA A 11 5.23 -26.10 14.74
CA ALA A 11 5.37 -25.90 13.30
C ALA A 11 4.00 -25.78 12.62
N ILE A 12 3.01 -26.59 13.01
CA ILE A 12 1.64 -26.50 12.48
C ILE A 12 0.99 -25.16 12.84
N VAL A 13 1.14 -24.70 14.08
CA VAL A 13 0.63 -23.40 14.53
C VAL A 13 1.28 -22.26 13.75
N LEU A 14 2.60 -22.28 13.59
CA LEU A 14 3.34 -21.26 12.85
C LEU A 14 2.96 -21.25 11.36
N ALA A 15 2.82 -22.42 10.74
CA ALA A 15 2.37 -22.53 9.35
C ALA A 15 0.94 -22.02 9.18
N GLY A 16 0.03 -22.38 10.09
CA GLY A 16 -1.34 -21.86 10.10
C GLY A 16 -1.39 -20.35 10.29
N PHE A 17 -0.58 -19.81 11.19
CA PHE A 17 -0.45 -18.36 11.41
C PHE A 17 0.07 -17.64 10.16
N ALA A 18 1.08 -18.20 9.49
CA ALA A 18 1.62 -17.63 8.25
C ALA A 18 0.56 -17.60 7.14
N ILE A 19 -0.19 -18.69 6.97
CA ILE A 19 -1.29 -18.77 5.99
C ILE A 19 -2.38 -17.74 6.32
N TRP A 20 -2.79 -17.66 7.58
CA TRP A 20 -3.78 -16.69 8.03
C TRP A 20 -3.33 -15.23 7.79
N ALA A 21 -2.09 -14.91 8.15
CA ALA A 21 -1.51 -13.59 7.94
C ALA A 21 -1.40 -13.23 6.46
N PHE A 22 -1.06 -14.21 5.60
CA PHE A 22 -1.03 -14.03 4.15
C PHE A 22 -2.41 -13.66 3.59
N PHE A 23 -3.45 -14.42 3.93
CA PHE A 23 -4.81 -14.11 3.46
C PHE A 23 -5.32 -12.78 4.01
N TRP A 24 -5.01 -12.46 5.27
CA TRP A 24 -5.32 -11.15 5.85
C TRP A 24 -4.64 -10.02 5.06
N SER A 25 -3.34 -10.16 4.75
CA SER A 25 -2.59 -9.16 3.98
C SER A 25 -3.14 -8.97 2.56
N VAL A 26 -3.53 -10.05 1.89
CA VAL A 26 -4.15 -10.00 0.56
C VAL A 26 -5.49 -9.28 0.60
N ASN A 27 -6.34 -9.59 1.60
CA ASN A 27 -7.66 -8.96 1.72
C ASN A 27 -7.59 -7.51 2.22
N ASN A 28 -6.47 -7.08 2.81
CA ASN A 28 -6.28 -5.72 3.29
C ASN A 28 -5.87 -4.73 2.17
N GLY A 29 -6.06 -5.11 0.90
CA GLY A 29 -5.92 -4.20 -0.25
C GLY A 29 -4.50 -3.70 -0.48
N GLN A 30 -3.47 -4.38 0.03
CA GLN A 30 -2.07 -3.92 -0.09
C GLN A 30 -1.54 -3.93 -1.55
N TYR A 31 -2.34 -4.46 -2.49
CA TYR A 31 -2.07 -4.45 -3.93
C TYR A 31 -2.86 -3.39 -4.69
N ASP A 32 -3.83 -2.72 -4.06
CA ASP A 32 -4.65 -1.69 -4.70
C ASP A 32 -3.89 -0.35 -4.84
N ASP A 33 -2.82 -0.16 -4.06
CA ASP A 33 -1.98 1.06 -4.08
C ASP A 33 -0.69 0.89 -4.91
N LEU A 34 -0.67 -0.04 -5.86
CA LEU A 34 0.44 -0.18 -6.82
C LEU A 34 0.33 0.81 -8.00
N GLU A 35 -0.82 1.48 -8.14
CA GLU A 35 -1.09 2.40 -9.25
C GLU A 35 -0.67 3.85 -8.93
N SER A 36 -0.59 4.22 -7.64
CA SER A 36 -0.21 5.57 -7.20
C SER A 36 1.26 5.95 -7.47
N PRO A 37 2.27 5.06 -7.31
CA PRO A 37 3.68 5.43 -7.54
C PRO A 37 4.03 5.68 -9.01
N ALA A 38 3.30 5.06 -9.95
CA ALA A 38 3.59 5.18 -11.38
C ALA A 38 3.19 6.55 -11.95
N HIS A 39 2.16 7.18 -11.36
CA HIS A 39 1.72 8.51 -11.77
C HIS A 39 2.53 9.63 -11.13
N SER A 40 3.09 9.44 -9.94
CA SER A 40 3.89 10.48 -9.29
C SER A 40 5.19 10.78 -10.07
N ILE A 41 5.86 9.74 -10.60
CA ILE A 41 7.13 9.90 -11.32
C ILE A 41 7.03 10.74 -12.61
N LEU A 42 5.83 10.87 -13.18
CA LEU A 42 5.58 11.67 -14.39
C LEU A 42 5.10 13.10 -14.08
N TYR A 43 4.65 13.39 -12.86
CA TYR A 43 4.03 14.68 -12.52
C TYR A 43 4.73 15.42 -11.38
N ASP A 44 5.58 14.76 -10.58
CA ASP A 44 6.28 15.36 -9.44
C ASP A 44 7.36 16.38 -9.87
N ASP A 45 7.96 16.23 -11.06
CA ASP A 45 9.06 17.08 -11.55
C ASP A 45 8.58 18.30 -12.37
N ASP A 46 7.30 18.32 -12.79
CA ASP A 46 6.79 19.32 -13.73
C ASP A 46 5.99 20.45 -13.06
N GLU A 47 5.62 20.33 -11.78
CA GLU A 47 4.82 21.37 -11.08
C GLU A 47 5.51 22.74 -11.02
N ASP A 48 6.84 22.73 -10.82
CA ASP A 48 7.67 23.93 -10.80
C ASP A 48 7.97 24.49 -12.20
N LEU A 49 7.73 23.71 -13.26
CA LEU A 49 7.94 24.12 -14.65
C LEU A 49 6.69 24.76 -15.27
N ILE A 50 5.53 24.69 -14.61
CA ILE A 50 4.30 25.34 -15.07
C ILE A 50 4.43 26.85 -14.83
N PRO A 51 4.51 27.69 -15.89
CA PRO A 51 4.64 29.12 -15.72
C PRO A 51 3.39 29.71 -15.03
N GLU A 52 3.57 30.73 -14.19
CA GLU A 52 2.52 31.24 -13.28
C GLU A 52 1.25 31.73 -14.00
N ASP A 53 1.38 32.13 -15.26
CA ASP A 53 0.28 32.58 -16.12
C ASP A 53 -0.56 31.42 -16.70
N ALA A 54 -0.01 30.21 -16.74
CA ALA A 54 -0.68 28.98 -17.16
C ALA A 54 -1.27 28.17 -16.00
N ARG A 55 -0.91 28.50 -14.74
CA ARG A 55 -1.50 27.88 -13.55
C ARG A 55 -2.97 28.31 -13.42
N VAL A 56 -3.89 27.39 -13.68
CA VAL A 56 -5.31 27.58 -13.39
C VAL A 56 -5.44 27.71 -11.87
N LYS A 57 -5.63 28.94 -11.36
CA LYS A 57 -5.99 29.15 -9.96
C LYS A 57 -7.23 28.31 -9.67
N PRO A 58 -7.23 27.43 -8.66
CA PRO A 58 -8.48 26.86 -8.20
C PRO A 58 -9.35 28.02 -7.78
N ASP A 59 -10.44 28.23 -8.50
CA ASP A 59 -11.45 29.21 -8.16
C ASP A 59 -11.96 28.78 -6.77
N ASN A 60 -11.54 29.52 -5.74
CA ASN A 60 -12.09 29.37 -4.40
C ASN A 60 -13.58 29.68 -4.52
N LYS A 61 -14.40 28.66 -4.78
CA LYS A 61 -15.82 28.68 -4.41
C LYS A 61 -15.91 28.57 -2.89
N GLN A 62 -15.46 29.63 -2.26
CA GLN A 62 -15.78 30.05 -0.92
C GLN A 62 -17.07 30.88 -1.09
N ASP A 63 -18.17 30.30 -0.62
CA ASP A 63 -19.37 30.98 -0.12
C ASP A 63 -20.39 31.50 -1.17
N ASP A 64 -21.47 30.73 -1.35
CA ASP A 64 -22.87 31.13 -1.07
C ASP A 64 -23.81 29.91 -1.04
#